data_AF-A0A7W7T7I3-F1
#
_entry.id   AF-A0A7W7T7I3-F1
#
_cell.length_a   1.000
_cell.length_b   1.000
_cell.length_c   1.000
_cell.angle_alpha   90.00
_cell.angle_beta   90.00
_cell.angle_gamma   90.00
#
_symmetry.space_group_name_H-M   'P 1'
#
loop_
_entity.id
_entity.type
_entity.pdbx_description
1 polymer ?
#
loop_
_entity_poly.entity_id
_entity_poly.type
_entity_poly.pdbx_seq_one_letter_code
_entity_poly.pdbx_strand_id
1 'polypeptide(L)'
;MTGGNPLIAPVQDSTRWYSGIGIAESAADLKSGIESGSWIDIGMGVAGVGLEALSIVIDPLGSLLSAGVSWLIEHVKPLSDALDWLAGNADLVASHAATWKNVAKAVAEVRDDYTRDVANDTAGWQGQAGDAYRAAAGNTAEVLGGASTAADGFGSAVEMAGVVVAVVREFVRDLIADLVGRLIAWALEVAFTVGLATPVVVAQASAAVARWGAKIGDILKKLVRTISKLVPLLRTLGDVFDKVRKVLDDLKTPARSGDELPRPGQTGGARPVDDGSLRAYDRIDRWSENAYQSIRGSDDIGDVAGHVADVPRVGGGTGFTRAEIEQIKNHVFEDLHPLEGVDGGTVMARFDPNPDMAEAWLRLRSGQAQPSDIALLEHELAEARYWQQNPNASYKDAHAAANEVSRWETQIPPASNEDYSKPWR
;
A
#
# COMPACT_ATOMS: atom_id res chain seq x y z
N MET A 1 0.12 20.34 11.17
CA MET A 1 -1.20 19.83 10.81
C MET A 1 -0.98 18.66 9.86
N THR A 2 -1.10 17.43 10.34
CA THR A 2 -0.96 16.21 9.52
C THR A 2 -2.24 16.06 8.69
N GLY A 3 -2.31 16.76 7.56
CA GLY A 3 -3.43 16.63 6.63
C GLY A 3 -3.35 15.26 5.96
N GLY A 4 -4.25 14.35 6.32
CA GLY A 4 -4.37 13.06 5.65
C GLY A 4 -4.70 13.23 4.16
N ASN A 5 -4.36 12.21 3.36
CA ASN A 5 -4.66 12.20 1.92
C ASN A 5 -6.17 12.48 1.69
N PRO A 6 -6.54 13.55 0.97
CA PRO A 6 -7.93 13.98 0.81
C PRO A 6 -8.80 12.99 0.02
N LEU A 7 -8.18 12.02 -0.67
CA LEU A 7 -8.90 10.98 -1.40
C LEU A 7 -9.40 9.87 -0.47
N ILE A 8 -8.77 9.69 0.69
CA ILE A 8 -9.14 8.65 1.66
C ILE A 8 -10.35 9.13 2.45
N ALA A 9 -11.49 8.47 2.25
CA ALA A 9 -12.68 8.77 3.02
C ALA A 9 -12.53 8.26 4.46
N PRO A 10 -12.81 9.09 5.48
CA PRO A 10 -12.79 8.63 6.86
C PRO A 10 -13.95 7.66 7.11
N VAL A 11 -13.76 6.73 8.06
CA VAL A 11 -14.85 5.88 8.55
C VAL A 11 -15.85 6.77 9.28
N GLN A 12 -17.12 6.69 8.89
CA GLN A 12 -18.22 7.31 9.62
C GLN A 12 -18.97 6.23 10.39
N ASP A 13 -18.76 6.17 11.70
CA ASP A 13 -19.45 5.20 12.55
C ASP A 13 -20.95 5.50 12.58
N SER A 14 -21.73 4.64 11.93
CA SER A 14 -23.19 4.68 11.99
C SER A 14 -23.73 4.06 13.27
N THR A 15 -22.86 3.37 14.04
CA THR A 15 -23.21 2.66 15.26
C THR A 15 -22.43 3.22 16.46
N ARG A 16 -23.11 3.89 17.40
CA ARG A 16 -22.51 4.20 18.70
C ARG A 16 -22.80 3.06 19.67
N TRP A 17 -21.91 2.82 20.63
CA TRP A 17 -22.04 1.73 21.62
C TRP A 17 -23.35 1.77 22.45
N TYR A 18 -24.07 2.90 22.45
CA TYR A 18 -25.37 3.06 23.12
C TYR A 18 -26.58 3.04 22.16
N SER A 19 -26.41 3.06 20.84
CA SER A 19 -27.53 3.26 19.88
C SER A 19 -28.34 1.99 19.57
N GLY A 20 -28.43 1.04 20.49
CA GLY A 20 -29.21 -0.18 20.27
C GLY A 20 -29.18 -1.22 21.37
N ILE A 21 -28.62 -0.90 22.55
CA ILE A 21 -28.39 -1.88 23.60
C ILE A 21 -28.78 -1.25 24.94
N GLY A 22 -30.04 -1.43 25.34
CA GLY A 22 -30.45 -1.37 26.75
C GLY A 22 -29.97 -2.59 27.56
N ILE A 23 -29.18 -3.48 26.94
CA ILE A 23 -28.73 -4.76 27.51
C ILE A 23 -27.62 -4.57 28.56
N ALA A 24 -26.78 -3.53 28.45
CA ALA A 24 -25.82 -3.22 29.51
C ALA A 24 -26.55 -2.78 30.79
N GLU A 25 -27.67 -2.08 30.64
CA GLU A 25 -28.57 -1.67 31.73
C GLU A 25 -29.35 -2.88 32.27
N SER A 26 -29.92 -3.73 31.40
CA SER A 26 -30.64 -4.95 31.83
C SER A 26 -29.76 -6.05 32.44
N ALA A 27 -28.51 -6.21 31.98
CA ALA A 27 -27.54 -7.13 32.58
C ALA A 27 -26.98 -6.55 33.88
N ALA A 28 -26.81 -5.23 33.98
CA ALA A 28 -26.51 -4.55 35.23
C ALA A 28 -27.66 -4.64 36.24
N ASP A 29 -28.92 -4.57 35.78
CA ASP A 29 -30.13 -4.73 36.62
C ASP A 29 -30.29 -6.18 37.08
N LEU A 30 -30.02 -7.17 36.22
CA LEU A 30 -30.03 -8.59 36.58
C LEU A 30 -28.88 -8.93 37.55
N LYS A 31 -27.68 -8.41 37.30
CA LYS A 31 -26.53 -8.55 38.20
C LYS A 31 -26.80 -7.85 39.54
N SER A 32 -27.38 -6.65 39.52
CA SER A 32 -27.77 -5.91 40.73
C SER A 32 -28.87 -6.63 41.51
N GLY A 33 -29.86 -7.24 40.86
CA GLY A 33 -30.90 -8.03 41.51
C GLY A 33 -30.41 -9.34 42.13
N ILE A 34 -29.37 -9.95 41.56
CA ILE A 34 -28.71 -11.16 42.08
C ILE A 34 -27.73 -10.82 43.22
N GLU A 35 -26.93 -9.76 43.07
CA GLU A 35 -25.95 -9.31 44.09
C GLU A 35 -26.62 -8.63 45.29
N SER A 36 -27.82 -8.04 45.13
CA SER A 36 -28.56 -7.38 46.22
C SER A 36 -29.42 -8.30 47.08
N GLY A 37 -29.55 -9.59 46.74
CA GLY A 37 -30.34 -10.56 47.53
C GLY A 37 -31.86 -10.39 47.45
N SER A 38 -32.38 -9.56 46.54
CA SER A 38 -33.82 -9.25 46.41
C SER A 38 -34.70 -10.46 46.03
N TRP A 39 -34.11 -11.57 45.59
CA TRP A 39 -34.86 -12.78 45.23
C TRP A 39 -35.40 -13.56 46.45
N ILE A 40 -34.85 -13.30 47.65
CA ILE A 40 -35.33 -13.89 48.92
C ILE A 40 -36.56 -13.15 49.47
N ASP A 41 -36.71 -11.85 49.18
CA ASP A 41 -37.79 -11.03 49.75
C ASP A 41 -39.08 -10.97 48.91
N ILE A 42 -39.06 -11.46 47.67
CA ILE A 42 -40.25 -11.50 46.78
C ILE A 42 -41.15 -12.73 47.06
N GLY A 43 -40.75 -13.62 47.99
CA GLY A 43 -41.45 -14.87 48.31
C GLY A 43 -42.31 -14.88 49.59
N MET A 44 -42.46 -13.76 50.30
CA MET A 44 -43.25 -13.73 51.55
C MET A 44 -44.67 -13.22 51.33
N GLY A 45 -45.51 -14.10 50.82
CA GLY A 45 -46.95 -13.89 50.78
C GLY A 45 -47.69 -15.14 50.35
N VAL A 46 -47.73 -16.18 51.22
CA VAL A 46 -48.86 -17.12 51.45
C VAL A 46 -48.40 -18.31 52.31
N ALA A 47 -49.18 -18.55 53.38
CA ALA A 47 -49.30 -19.76 54.22
C ALA A 47 -48.16 -20.12 55.19
N GLY A 48 -48.37 -19.81 56.47
CA GLY A 48 -47.60 -20.37 57.57
C GLY A 48 -48.01 -21.82 57.88
N VAL A 49 -47.03 -22.74 57.87
CA VAL A 49 -46.99 -24.00 58.62
C VAL A 49 -45.50 -24.40 58.78
N GLY A 50 -45.05 -24.61 60.02
CA GLY A 50 -43.96 -25.52 60.38
C GLY A 50 -42.54 -25.23 59.87
N LEU A 51 -41.77 -24.46 60.65
CA LEU A 51 -40.30 -24.55 60.65
C LEU A 51 -39.89 -25.90 61.24
N GLU A 52 -39.48 -26.85 60.38
CA GLU A 52 -38.50 -27.94 60.66
C GLU A 52 -38.45 -28.92 59.46
N ALA A 53 -37.89 -28.49 58.32
CA ALA A 53 -37.57 -29.41 57.20
C ALA A 53 -36.56 -28.86 56.15
N LEU A 54 -35.73 -27.85 56.45
CA LEU A 54 -34.85 -27.24 55.43
C LEU A 54 -33.36 -27.22 55.81
N SER A 55 -32.82 -28.32 56.34
CA SER A 55 -31.37 -28.51 56.46
C SER A 55 -30.78 -29.43 55.38
N ILE A 56 -31.51 -29.70 54.29
CA ILE A 56 -30.89 -30.24 53.09
C ILE A 56 -30.27 -29.06 52.34
N VAL A 57 -29.04 -28.72 52.73
CA VAL A 57 -28.11 -27.95 51.90
C VAL A 57 -27.70 -28.85 50.73
N ILE A 58 -28.62 -29.10 49.81
CA ILE A 58 -28.26 -29.29 48.40
C ILE A 58 -28.18 -27.87 47.90
N ASP A 59 -27.04 -27.46 47.35
CA ASP A 59 -26.88 -26.18 46.68
C ASP A 59 -27.51 -26.30 45.28
N PRO A 60 -28.84 -26.13 45.14
CA PRO A 60 -29.50 -26.48 43.90
C PRO A 60 -29.16 -25.40 42.88
N LEU A 61 -28.99 -24.16 43.35
CA LEU A 61 -28.60 -22.99 42.60
C LEU A 61 -27.12 -23.03 42.23
N GLY A 62 -26.19 -23.42 43.10
CA GLY A 62 -24.77 -23.53 42.75
C GLY A 62 -24.46 -24.71 41.82
N SER A 63 -25.15 -25.84 41.98
CA SER A 63 -25.07 -26.95 41.01
C SER A 63 -25.76 -26.60 39.68
N LEU A 64 -26.88 -25.85 39.70
CA LEU A 64 -27.51 -25.29 38.51
C LEU A 64 -26.66 -24.20 37.82
N LEU A 65 -25.95 -23.37 38.59
CA LEU A 65 -25.07 -22.33 38.06
C LEU A 65 -23.84 -22.95 37.41
N SER A 66 -23.22 -23.95 38.04
CA SER A 66 -22.08 -24.67 37.46
C SER A 66 -22.47 -25.52 36.24
N ALA A 67 -23.59 -26.25 36.31
CA ALA A 67 -24.15 -26.98 35.16
C ALA A 67 -24.62 -26.03 34.04
N GLY A 68 -25.22 -24.89 34.39
CA GLY A 68 -25.68 -23.86 33.48
C GLY A 68 -24.52 -23.14 32.77
N VAL A 69 -23.41 -22.87 33.48
CA VAL A 69 -22.18 -22.32 32.89
C VAL A 69 -21.52 -23.33 31.94
N SER A 70 -21.44 -24.60 32.32
CA SER A 70 -20.92 -25.66 31.43
C SER A 70 -21.78 -25.80 30.17
N TRP A 71 -23.11 -25.75 30.32
CA TRP A 71 -24.04 -25.77 29.21
C TRP A 71 -23.93 -24.53 28.31
N LEU A 72 -23.81 -23.32 28.90
CA LEU A 72 -23.58 -22.07 28.17
C LEU A 72 -22.29 -22.14 27.34
N ILE A 73 -21.22 -22.67 27.92
CA ILE A 73 -19.93 -22.85 27.24
C ILE A 73 -20.05 -23.89 26.11
N GLU A 74 -20.73 -25.01 26.33
CA GLU A 74 -20.83 -26.06 25.31
C GLU A 74 -21.78 -25.71 24.17
N HIS A 75 -22.89 -25.03 24.45
CA HIS A 75 -23.98 -24.87 23.48
C HIS A 75 -24.15 -23.44 22.98
N VAL A 76 -23.82 -22.42 23.78
CA VAL A 76 -24.00 -21.01 23.40
C VAL A 76 -22.71 -20.39 22.88
N LYS A 77 -21.55 -20.81 23.39
CA LYS A 77 -20.25 -20.31 22.91
C LYS A 77 -20.02 -20.49 21.40
N PRO A 78 -20.34 -21.64 20.76
CA PRO A 78 -20.16 -21.79 19.31
C PRO A 78 -20.99 -20.78 18.50
N LEU A 79 -22.16 -20.39 19.02
CA LEU A 79 -22.98 -19.35 18.43
C LEU A 79 -22.34 -17.97 18.66
N SER A 80 -21.90 -17.66 19.89
CA SER A 80 -21.20 -16.41 20.22
C SER A 80 -19.95 -16.19 19.35
N ASP A 81 -19.10 -17.21 19.24
CA ASP A 81 -17.88 -17.17 18.44
C ASP A 81 -18.22 -16.91 16.95
N ALA A 82 -19.27 -17.54 16.44
CA ALA A 82 -19.74 -17.31 15.07
C ALA A 82 -20.35 -15.90 14.85
N LEU A 83 -20.98 -15.32 15.88
CA LEU A 83 -21.50 -13.95 15.86
C LEU A 83 -20.36 -12.93 15.88
N ASP A 84 -19.30 -13.17 16.63
CA ASP A 84 -18.11 -12.31 16.67
C ASP A 84 -17.39 -12.29 15.31
N TRP A 85 -17.34 -13.42 14.61
CA TRP A 85 -16.81 -13.49 13.23
C TRP A 85 -17.65 -12.68 12.23
N LEU A 86 -18.94 -12.52 12.50
CA LEU A 86 -19.91 -11.79 11.67
C LEU A 86 -19.99 -10.29 11.98
N ALA A 87 -19.31 -9.82 13.02
CA ALA A 87 -19.30 -8.43 13.46
C ALA A 87 -18.52 -7.46 12.53
N GLY A 88 -18.21 -7.88 11.30
CA GLY A 88 -17.45 -7.10 10.32
C GLY A 88 -17.95 -5.66 10.16
N ASN A 89 -17.02 -4.75 9.84
CA ASN A 89 -17.29 -3.32 9.85
C ASN A 89 -17.81 -2.82 8.49
N ALA A 90 -19.13 -2.76 8.34
CA ALA A 90 -19.79 -2.23 7.14
C ALA A 90 -19.44 -0.75 6.87
N ASP A 91 -19.24 0.06 7.92
CA ASP A 91 -18.87 1.47 7.81
C ASP A 91 -17.43 1.62 7.24
N LEU A 92 -16.54 0.70 7.59
CA LEU A 92 -15.19 0.62 7.01
C LEU A 92 -15.22 0.18 5.53
N VAL A 93 -16.08 -0.76 5.17
CA VAL A 93 -16.25 -1.16 3.76
C VAL A 93 -16.80 0.02 2.94
N ALA A 94 -17.75 0.78 3.50
CA ALA A 94 -18.30 1.97 2.87
C ALA A 94 -17.24 3.07 2.69
N SER A 95 -16.33 3.26 3.65
CA SER A 95 -15.25 4.24 3.51
C SER A 95 -14.24 3.84 2.42
N HIS A 96 -13.96 2.55 2.26
CA HIS A 96 -13.14 2.06 1.14
C HIS A 96 -13.84 2.26 -0.20
N ALA A 97 -15.14 2.00 -0.31
CA ALA A 97 -15.91 2.30 -1.51
C ALA A 97 -15.87 3.79 -1.88
N ALA A 98 -16.08 4.67 -0.89
CA ALA A 98 -16.00 6.12 -1.08
C ALA A 98 -14.60 6.58 -1.50
N THR A 99 -13.55 5.96 -0.98
CA THR A 99 -12.16 6.23 -1.39
C THR A 99 -11.95 5.93 -2.87
N TRP A 100 -12.44 4.77 -3.37
CA TRP A 100 -12.36 4.44 -4.79
C TRP A 100 -13.14 5.41 -5.68
N LYS A 101 -14.31 5.89 -5.24
CA LYS A 101 -15.08 6.92 -5.95
C LYS A 101 -14.36 8.27 -5.99
N ASN A 102 -13.68 8.65 -4.90
CA ASN A 102 -12.85 9.86 -4.87
C ASN A 102 -11.68 9.76 -5.86
N VAL A 103 -11.01 8.60 -5.92
CA VAL A 103 -9.95 8.33 -6.90
C VAL A 103 -10.51 8.41 -8.33
N ALA A 104 -11.66 7.79 -8.60
CA ALA A 104 -12.30 7.86 -9.91
C ALA A 104 -12.56 9.30 -10.36
N LYS A 105 -13.11 10.12 -9.45
CA LYS A 105 -13.37 11.53 -9.70
C LYS A 105 -12.09 12.32 -9.96
N ALA A 106 -11.07 12.16 -9.12
CA ALA A 106 -9.79 12.86 -9.29
C ALA A 106 -9.12 12.51 -10.62
N VAL A 107 -9.15 11.23 -11.04
CA VAL A 107 -8.59 10.81 -12.33
C VAL A 107 -9.41 11.37 -13.51
N ALA A 108 -10.73 11.49 -13.37
CA ALA A 108 -11.56 12.15 -14.39
C ALA A 108 -11.25 13.65 -14.51
N GLU A 109 -11.04 14.34 -13.39
CA GLU A 109 -10.65 15.75 -13.38
C GLU A 109 -9.28 15.95 -14.05
N VAL A 110 -8.30 15.09 -13.76
CA VAL A 110 -6.99 15.10 -14.44
C VAL A 110 -7.12 14.87 -15.95
N ARG A 111 -7.99 13.95 -16.38
CA ARG A 111 -8.29 13.74 -17.81
C ARG A 111 -8.83 15.02 -18.46
N ASP A 112 -9.78 15.66 -17.81
CA ASP A 112 -10.47 16.84 -18.36
C ASP A 112 -9.52 18.04 -18.43
N ASP A 113 -8.71 18.24 -17.40
CA ASP A 113 -7.63 19.23 -17.37
C ASP A 113 -6.61 18.97 -18.48
N TYR A 114 -6.14 17.73 -18.60
CA TYR A 114 -5.19 17.35 -19.65
C TYR A 114 -5.75 17.60 -21.05
N THR A 115 -7.00 17.24 -21.30
CA THR A 115 -7.66 17.45 -22.60
C THR A 115 -7.78 18.94 -22.93
N ARG A 116 -8.15 19.75 -21.92
CA ARG A 116 -8.26 21.20 -22.04
C ARG A 116 -6.91 21.85 -22.32
N ASP A 117 -5.87 21.48 -21.58
CA ASP A 117 -4.54 22.06 -21.70
C ASP A 117 -3.92 21.73 -23.05
N VAL A 118 -4.04 20.48 -23.51
CA VAL A 118 -3.62 20.07 -24.86
C VAL A 118 -4.33 20.89 -25.94
N ALA A 119 -5.64 21.10 -25.80
CA ALA A 119 -6.40 21.89 -26.77
C ALA A 119 -5.93 23.35 -26.80
N ASN A 120 -5.70 23.96 -25.63
CA ASN A 120 -5.27 25.36 -25.52
C ASN A 120 -3.83 25.58 -26.00
N ASP A 121 -2.90 24.76 -25.52
CA ASP A 121 -1.47 24.94 -25.78
C ASP A 121 -1.09 24.61 -27.22
N THR A 122 -1.88 23.76 -27.89
CA THR A 122 -1.64 23.38 -29.29
C THR A 122 -2.55 24.11 -30.28
N ALA A 123 -3.40 25.04 -29.85
CA ALA A 123 -4.35 25.74 -30.71
C ALA A 123 -3.68 26.47 -31.89
N GLY A 124 -2.50 27.05 -31.65
CA GLY A 124 -1.70 27.71 -32.69
C GLY A 124 -0.83 26.76 -33.52
N TRP A 125 -0.69 25.49 -33.10
CA TRP A 125 0.20 24.53 -33.74
C TRP A 125 -0.50 23.81 -34.89
N GLN A 126 -0.24 24.32 -36.09
CA GLN A 126 -0.78 23.82 -37.35
C GLN A 126 0.18 22.83 -38.03
N GLY A 127 -0.39 21.94 -38.86
CA GLY A 127 0.34 20.94 -39.63
C GLY A 127 0.32 19.54 -39.00
N GLN A 128 0.73 18.55 -39.78
CA GLN A 128 0.57 17.13 -39.48
C GLN A 128 1.17 16.69 -38.14
N ALA A 129 2.28 17.32 -37.71
CA ALA A 129 2.89 17.03 -36.42
C ALA A 129 2.02 17.46 -35.22
N GLY A 130 1.35 18.61 -35.32
CA GLY A 130 0.42 19.08 -34.28
C GLY A 130 -0.84 18.22 -34.21
N ASP A 131 -1.36 17.79 -35.38
CA ASP A 131 -2.48 16.86 -35.46
C ASP A 131 -2.15 15.50 -34.84
N ALA A 132 -0.97 14.96 -35.15
CA ALA A 132 -0.50 13.69 -34.58
C ALA A 132 -0.31 13.77 -33.06
N TYR A 133 0.20 14.90 -32.54
CA TYR A 133 0.32 15.12 -31.10
C TYR A 133 -1.06 15.15 -30.42
N ARG A 134 -2.02 15.93 -30.95
CA ARG A 134 -3.38 15.98 -30.41
C ARG A 134 -4.07 14.61 -30.43
N ALA A 135 -3.86 13.81 -31.48
CA ALA A 135 -4.38 12.46 -31.54
C ALA A 135 -3.77 11.54 -30.47
N ALA A 136 -2.45 11.60 -30.28
CA ALA A 136 -1.77 10.83 -29.22
C ALA A 136 -2.24 11.26 -27.82
N ALA A 137 -2.40 12.56 -27.59
CA ALA A 137 -2.97 13.09 -26.36
C ALA A 137 -4.42 12.63 -26.15
N GLY A 138 -5.24 12.60 -27.20
CA GLY A 138 -6.59 12.02 -27.15
C GLY A 138 -6.58 10.58 -26.63
N ASN A 139 -5.67 9.74 -27.13
CA ASN A 139 -5.52 8.35 -26.65
C ASN A 139 -5.13 8.30 -25.15
N THR A 140 -4.24 9.17 -24.69
CA THR A 140 -3.90 9.28 -23.26
C THR A 140 -5.12 9.68 -22.42
N ALA A 141 -5.94 10.62 -22.90
CA ALA A 141 -7.18 11.01 -22.23
C ALA A 141 -8.18 9.85 -22.16
N GLU A 142 -8.29 9.02 -23.20
CA GLU A 142 -9.13 7.81 -23.18
C GLU A 142 -8.65 6.80 -22.13
N VAL A 143 -7.32 6.63 -21.98
CA VAL A 143 -6.73 5.75 -20.96
C VAL A 143 -7.07 6.23 -19.55
N LEU A 144 -6.95 7.54 -19.29
CA LEU A 144 -7.35 8.14 -18.02
C LEU A 144 -8.87 7.98 -17.78
N GLY A 145 -9.69 8.13 -18.82
CA GLY A 145 -11.13 7.86 -18.75
C GLY A 145 -11.47 6.42 -18.40
N GLY A 146 -10.75 5.45 -18.99
CA GLY A 146 -10.87 4.03 -18.67
C GLY A 146 -10.45 3.73 -17.23
N ALA A 147 -9.37 4.34 -16.75
CA ALA A 147 -8.89 4.22 -15.37
C ALA A 147 -9.91 4.75 -14.35
N SER A 148 -10.46 5.94 -14.62
CA SER A 148 -11.52 6.54 -13.81
C SER A 148 -12.77 5.65 -13.76
N THR A 149 -13.21 5.13 -14.89
CA THR A 149 -14.38 4.22 -14.98
C THR A 149 -14.14 2.92 -14.21
N ALA A 150 -12.92 2.36 -14.28
CA ALA A 150 -12.56 1.16 -13.54
C ALA A 150 -12.54 1.40 -12.03
N ALA A 151 -11.98 2.54 -11.58
CA ALA A 151 -11.99 2.94 -10.17
C ALA A 151 -13.41 3.10 -9.62
N ASP A 152 -14.32 3.72 -10.40
CA ASP A 152 -15.73 3.84 -10.03
C ASP A 152 -16.42 2.47 -9.95
N GLY A 153 -16.09 1.58 -10.90
CA GLY A 153 -16.54 0.19 -10.88
C GLY A 153 -16.09 -0.56 -9.61
N PHE A 154 -14.85 -0.36 -9.16
CA PHE A 154 -14.36 -0.93 -7.89
C PHE A 154 -15.11 -0.35 -6.69
N GLY A 155 -15.29 0.97 -6.64
CA GLY A 155 -16.07 1.62 -5.59
C GLY A 155 -17.49 1.06 -5.50
N SER A 156 -18.17 0.94 -6.63
CA SER A 156 -19.52 0.37 -6.72
C SER A 156 -19.58 -1.11 -6.31
N ALA A 157 -18.57 -1.91 -6.67
CA ALA A 157 -18.51 -3.31 -6.27
C ALA A 157 -18.27 -3.48 -4.76
N VAL A 158 -17.37 -2.69 -4.18
CA VAL A 158 -17.11 -2.68 -2.74
C VAL A 158 -18.33 -2.18 -1.97
N GLU A 159 -19.02 -1.15 -2.48
CA GLU A 159 -20.28 -0.65 -1.90
C GLU A 159 -21.36 -1.75 -1.88
N MET A 160 -21.56 -2.46 -2.98
CA MET A 160 -22.50 -3.58 -3.03
C MET A 160 -22.13 -4.69 -2.04
N ALA A 161 -20.84 -5.02 -1.90
CA ALA A 161 -20.39 -5.98 -0.89
C ALA A 161 -20.68 -5.46 0.54
N GLY A 162 -20.46 -4.16 0.78
CA GLY A 162 -20.77 -3.48 2.04
C GLY A 162 -22.26 -3.55 2.40
N VAL A 163 -23.16 -3.36 1.44
CA VAL A 163 -24.61 -3.52 1.64
C VAL A 163 -24.96 -4.93 2.11
N VAL A 164 -24.37 -5.96 1.50
CA VAL A 164 -24.64 -7.35 1.93
C VAL A 164 -24.11 -7.61 3.34
N VAL A 165 -22.93 -7.09 3.69
CA VAL A 165 -22.38 -7.17 5.05
C VAL A 165 -23.27 -6.44 6.05
N ALA A 166 -23.79 -5.25 5.70
CA ALA A 166 -24.70 -4.48 6.54
C ALA A 166 -25.99 -5.26 6.84
N VAL A 167 -26.59 -5.88 5.81
CA VAL A 167 -27.79 -6.73 5.97
C VAL A 167 -27.52 -7.93 6.88
N VAL A 168 -26.36 -8.58 6.72
CA VAL A 168 -25.99 -9.71 7.58
C VAL A 168 -25.79 -9.24 9.03
N ARG A 169 -25.12 -8.11 9.24
CA ARG A 169 -24.90 -7.52 10.57
C ARG A 169 -26.22 -7.13 11.24
N GLU A 170 -27.14 -6.51 10.51
CA GLU A 170 -28.48 -6.15 10.99
C GLU A 170 -29.27 -7.40 11.39
N PHE A 171 -29.30 -8.40 10.51
CA PHE A 171 -29.97 -9.68 10.80
C PHE A 171 -29.40 -10.38 12.03
N VAL A 172 -28.07 -10.40 12.15
CA VAL A 172 -27.37 -10.96 13.33
C VAL A 172 -27.71 -10.18 14.59
N ARG A 173 -27.73 -8.85 14.53
CA ARG A 173 -28.12 -7.98 15.64
C ARG A 173 -29.55 -8.27 16.10
N ASP A 174 -30.49 -8.41 15.17
CA ASP A 174 -31.88 -8.72 15.49
C ASP A 174 -32.04 -10.09 16.17
N LEU A 175 -31.27 -11.08 15.72
CA LEU A 175 -31.24 -12.40 16.37
C LEU A 175 -30.66 -12.33 17.79
N ILE A 176 -29.61 -11.53 18.01
CA ILE A 176 -29.06 -11.29 19.36
C ILE A 176 -30.08 -10.58 20.24
N ALA A 177 -30.81 -9.59 19.72
CA ALA A 177 -31.85 -8.90 20.48
C ALA A 177 -32.99 -9.85 20.90
N ASP A 178 -33.47 -10.70 19.99
CA ASP A 178 -34.45 -11.76 20.30
C ASP A 178 -33.88 -12.76 21.33
N LEU A 179 -32.60 -13.12 21.23
CA LEU A 179 -31.94 -13.99 22.21
C LEU A 179 -31.95 -13.41 23.60
N VAL A 180 -31.51 -12.17 23.74
CA VAL A 180 -31.42 -11.52 25.04
C VAL A 180 -32.81 -11.40 25.66
N GLY A 181 -33.83 -11.03 24.88
CA GLY A 181 -35.22 -10.99 25.36
C GLY A 181 -35.70 -12.35 25.89
N ARG A 182 -35.39 -13.44 25.17
CA ARG A 182 -35.74 -14.81 25.61
C ARG A 182 -34.94 -15.26 26.84
N LEU A 183 -33.65 -14.96 26.91
CA LEU A 183 -32.82 -15.29 28.06
C LEU A 183 -33.36 -14.64 29.34
N ILE A 184 -33.81 -13.38 29.27
CA ILE A 184 -34.43 -12.69 30.39
C ILE A 184 -35.73 -13.40 30.80
N ALA A 185 -36.61 -13.72 29.84
CA ALA A 185 -37.86 -14.42 30.12
C ALA A 185 -37.64 -15.80 30.76
N TRP A 186 -36.67 -16.56 30.25
CA TRP A 186 -36.28 -17.87 30.79
C TRP A 186 -35.64 -17.76 32.17
N ALA A 187 -34.80 -16.76 32.42
CA ALA A 187 -34.22 -16.52 33.73
C ALA A 187 -35.32 -16.22 34.76
N LEU A 188 -36.32 -15.42 34.41
CA LEU A 188 -37.50 -15.18 35.24
C LEU A 188 -38.30 -16.46 35.48
N GLU A 189 -38.54 -17.28 34.45
CA GLU A 189 -39.25 -18.56 34.59
C GLU A 189 -38.55 -19.52 35.55
N VAL A 190 -37.23 -19.67 35.44
CA VAL A 190 -36.42 -20.47 36.38
C VAL A 190 -36.50 -19.88 37.80
N ALA A 191 -36.43 -18.56 37.94
CA ALA A 191 -36.50 -17.90 39.24
C ALA A 191 -37.87 -18.09 39.93
N PHE A 192 -38.97 -17.82 39.22
CA PHE A 192 -40.33 -17.96 39.76
C PHE A 192 -40.70 -19.42 40.07
N THR A 193 -40.08 -20.38 39.39
CA THR A 193 -40.28 -21.81 39.66
C THR A 193 -39.25 -22.39 40.62
N VAL A 194 -38.39 -21.56 41.21
CA VAL A 194 -37.34 -21.97 42.16
C VAL A 194 -36.48 -23.10 41.58
N GLY A 195 -36.11 -22.98 40.30
CA GLY A 195 -35.28 -23.97 39.60
C GLY A 195 -36.02 -25.17 39.00
N LEU A 196 -37.33 -25.35 39.27
CA LEU A 196 -38.07 -26.52 38.76
C LEU A 196 -38.27 -26.49 37.24
N ALA A 197 -38.35 -25.30 36.62
CA ALA A 197 -38.47 -25.18 35.17
C ALA A 197 -37.15 -25.34 34.41
N THR A 198 -35.99 -25.52 35.09
CA THR A 198 -34.70 -25.58 34.39
C THR A 198 -34.65 -26.60 33.26
N PRO A 199 -35.13 -27.85 33.40
CA PRO A 199 -35.06 -28.82 32.31
C PRO A 199 -35.84 -28.34 31.06
N VAL A 200 -36.97 -27.68 31.27
CA VAL A 200 -37.81 -27.13 30.20
C VAL A 200 -37.11 -25.94 29.54
N VAL A 201 -36.60 -25.01 30.35
CA VAL A 201 -35.88 -23.82 29.87
C VAL A 201 -34.62 -24.20 29.09
N VAL A 202 -33.84 -25.18 29.56
CA VAL A 202 -32.67 -25.70 28.84
C VAL A 202 -33.09 -26.26 27.47
N ALA A 203 -34.15 -27.07 27.42
CA ALA A 203 -34.66 -27.61 26.16
C ALA A 203 -35.14 -26.50 25.20
N GLN A 204 -35.84 -25.49 25.70
CA GLN A 204 -36.29 -24.33 24.91
C GLN A 204 -35.12 -23.50 24.39
N ALA A 205 -34.10 -23.26 25.23
CA ALA A 205 -32.91 -22.51 24.89
C ALA A 205 -32.08 -23.24 23.83
N SER A 206 -31.83 -24.54 23.99
CA SER A 206 -31.16 -25.37 22.97
C SER A 206 -31.92 -25.34 21.64
N ALA A 207 -33.25 -25.44 21.66
CA ALA A 207 -34.06 -25.39 20.45
C ALA A 207 -34.06 -24.00 19.78
N ALA A 208 -33.96 -22.92 20.55
CA ALA A 208 -33.83 -21.56 20.00
C ALA A 208 -32.45 -21.34 19.36
N VAL A 209 -31.38 -21.71 20.08
CA VAL A 209 -29.99 -21.63 19.60
C VAL A 209 -29.81 -22.43 18.32
N ALA A 210 -30.32 -23.67 18.26
CA ALA A 210 -30.26 -24.50 17.06
C ALA A 210 -30.98 -23.85 15.86
N ARG A 211 -32.18 -23.28 16.09
CA ARG A 211 -32.94 -22.58 15.04
C ARG A 211 -32.19 -21.35 14.50
N TRP A 212 -31.52 -20.58 15.35
CA TRP A 212 -30.75 -19.44 14.88
C TRP A 212 -29.43 -19.85 14.22
N GLY A 213 -28.75 -20.86 14.75
CA GLY A 213 -27.59 -21.44 14.08
C GLY A 213 -27.92 -21.83 12.64
N ALA A 214 -29.08 -22.45 12.41
CA ALA A 214 -29.57 -22.75 11.06
C ALA A 214 -29.81 -21.47 10.22
N LYS A 215 -30.50 -20.46 10.78
CA LYS A 215 -30.77 -19.19 10.08
C LYS A 215 -29.49 -18.42 9.72
N ILE A 216 -28.53 -18.37 10.63
CA ILE A 216 -27.22 -17.74 10.42
C ILE A 216 -26.43 -18.52 9.37
N GLY A 217 -26.42 -19.85 9.45
CA GLY A 217 -25.80 -20.70 8.44
C GLY A 217 -26.39 -20.45 7.04
N ASP A 218 -27.70 -20.26 6.93
CA ASP A 218 -28.36 -19.96 5.65
C ASP A 218 -28.01 -18.58 5.12
N ILE A 219 -27.93 -17.55 5.96
CA ILE A 219 -27.55 -16.20 5.52
C ILE A 219 -26.07 -16.12 5.13
N LEU A 220 -25.19 -16.81 5.87
CA LEU A 220 -23.77 -16.95 5.53
C LEU A 220 -23.58 -17.65 4.18
N LYS A 221 -24.31 -18.72 3.90
CA LYS A 221 -24.27 -19.37 2.58
C LYS A 221 -24.69 -18.41 1.47
N LYS A 222 -25.70 -17.56 1.70
CA LYS A 222 -26.12 -16.54 0.74
C LYS A 222 -25.03 -15.48 0.56
N LEU A 223 -24.43 -14.98 1.64
CA LEU A 223 -23.31 -14.04 1.61
C LEU A 223 -22.15 -14.59 0.78
N VAL A 224 -21.70 -15.81 1.08
CA VAL A 224 -20.60 -16.48 0.35
C VAL A 224 -20.94 -16.58 -1.13
N ARG A 225 -22.15 -17.03 -1.49
CA ARG A 225 -22.57 -17.11 -2.91
C ARG A 225 -22.53 -15.75 -3.59
N THR A 226 -22.96 -14.68 -2.91
CA THR A 226 -22.94 -13.33 -3.48
C THR A 226 -21.51 -12.85 -3.67
N ILE A 227 -20.64 -13.00 -2.67
CA ILE A 227 -19.22 -12.65 -2.78
C ILE A 227 -18.55 -13.46 -3.91
N SER A 228 -18.81 -14.76 -4.00
CA SER A 228 -18.27 -15.61 -5.07
C SER A 228 -18.67 -15.14 -6.47
N LYS A 229 -19.86 -14.53 -6.64
CA LYS A 229 -20.28 -13.91 -7.91
C LYS A 229 -19.62 -12.56 -8.16
N LEU A 230 -19.21 -11.85 -7.11
CA LEU A 230 -18.59 -10.53 -7.18
C LEU A 230 -17.08 -10.61 -7.48
N VAL A 231 -16.38 -11.62 -6.94
CA VAL A 231 -14.95 -11.86 -7.19
C VAL A 231 -14.56 -11.83 -8.68
N PRO A 232 -15.25 -12.52 -9.61
CA PRO A 232 -14.87 -12.45 -11.03
C PRO A 232 -15.05 -11.05 -11.63
N LEU A 233 -16.07 -10.28 -11.20
CA LEU A 233 -16.25 -8.90 -11.66
C LEU A 233 -15.08 -8.00 -11.21
N LEU A 234 -14.64 -8.15 -9.96
CA LEU A 234 -13.46 -7.45 -9.45
C LEU A 234 -12.19 -7.82 -10.21
N ARG A 235 -12.03 -9.09 -10.61
CA ARG A 235 -10.90 -9.53 -11.44
C ARG A 235 -10.93 -8.86 -12.81
N THR A 236 -12.09 -8.82 -13.46
CA THR A 236 -12.25 -8.11 -14.75
C THR A 236 -11.90 -6.63 -14.63
N LEU A 237 -12.26 -5.97 -13.53
CA LEU A 237 -11.86 -4.58 -13.27
C LEU A 237 -10.34 -4.46 -13.05
N GLY A 238 -9.71 -5.43 -12.37
CA GLY A 238 -8.25 -5.54 -12.25
C GLY A 238 -7.56 -5.66 -13.61
N ASP A 239 -8.08 -6.51 -14.50
CA ASP A 239 -7.55 -6.67 -15.86
C ASP A 239 -7.62 -5.36 -16.66
N VAL A 240 -8.64 -4.52 -16.41
CA VAL A 240 -8.73 -3.18 -17.02
C VAL A 240 -7.64 -2.25 -16.47
N PHE A 241 -7.37 -2.29 -15.17
CA PHE A 241 -6.26 -1.55 -14.57
C PHE A 241 -4.90 -2.01 -15.09
N ASP A 242 -4.70 -3.30 -15.31
CA ASP A 242 -3.46 -3.82 -15.90
C ASP A 242 -3.28 -3.32 -17.33
N LYS A 243 -4.35 -3.23 -18.11
CA LYS A 243 -4.31 -2.62 -19.45
C LYS A 243 -4.00 -1.13 -19.38
N VAL A 244 -4.65 -0.39 -18.49
CA VAL A 244 -4.38 1.04 -18.26
C VAL A 244 -2.92 1.25 -17.86
N ARG A 245 -2.43 0.47 -16.89
CA ARG A 245 -1.04 0.48 -16.44
C ARG A 245 -0.11 0.18 -17.59
N LYS A 246 -0.40 -0.85 -18.40
CA LYS A 246 0.40 -1.18 -19.57
C LYS A 246 0.46 -0.03 -20.57
N VAL A 247 -0.65 0.64 -20.86
CA VAL A 247 -0.63 1.81 -21.75
C VAL A 247 0.14 2.97 -21.13
N LEU A 248 0.00 3.23 -19.84
CA LEU A 248 0.80 4.22 -19.11
C LEU A 248 2.29 3.87 -19.11
N ASP A 249 2.64 2.61 -18.92
CA ASP A 249 4.01 2.10 -18.97
C ASP A 249 4.54 2.18 -20.40
N ASP A 250 3.73 1.88 -21.43
CA ASP A 250 4.07 2.06 -22.85
C ASP A 250 4.22 3.54 -23.24
N LEU A 251 3.52 4.46 -22.56
CA LEU A 251 3.67 5.91 -22.73
C LEU A 251 4.92 6.45 -22.00
N LYS A 252 5.25 5.88 -20.83
CA LYS A 252 6.49 6.17 -20.08
C LYS A 252 7.72 5.55 -20.71
N THR A 253 7.54 4.39 -21.35
CA THR A 253 8.58 3.75 -22.14
C THR A 253 8.69 4.53 -23.43
N PRO A 254 9.78 5.26 -23.70
CA PRO A 254 9.89 6.03 -24.93
C PRO A 254 9.71 5.07 -26.10
N ALA A 255 8.74 5.36 -26.98
CA ALA A 255 8.27 4.48 -28.05
C ALA A 255 9.39 3.58 -28.60
N ARG A 256 9.41 2.32 -28.18
CA ARG A 256 9.94 1.25 -29.02
C ARG A 256 8.83 0.91 -29.99
N SER A 257 8.69 1.73 -31.03
CA SER A 257 7.79 1.43 -32.14
C SER A 257 8.33 0.21 -32.89
N GLY A 258 7.72 -0.95 -32.62
CA GLY A 258 8.05 -2.23 -33.24
C GLY A 258 7.71 -2.35 -34.73
N ASP A 259 7.45 -1.24 -35.44
CA ASP A 259 7.27 -1.24 -36.90
C ASP A 259 7.56 0.14 -37.52
N GLU A 260 8.43 0.93 -36.88
CA GLU A 260 8.94 2.16 -37.48
C GLU A 260 10.29 1.83 -38.13
N LEU A 261 10.38 2.04 -39.46
CA LEU A 261 11.64 2.04 -40.19
C LEU A 261 12.71 2.73 -39.32
N PRO A 262 13.92 2.17 -39.17
CA PRO A 262 14.92 2.72 -38.27
C PRO A 262 15.13 4.20 -38.58
N ARG A 263 14.58 5.08 -37.74
CA ARG A 263 14.84 6.51 -37.84
C ARG A 263 16.11 6.73 -37.04
N PRO A 264 17.21 7.11 -37.69
CA PRO A 264 18.50 7.12 -37.03
C PRO A 264 18.46 8.09 -35.87
N GLY A 265 18.57 7.57 -34.65
CA GLY A 265 19.23 8.26 -33.55
C GLY A 265 20.73 8.38 -33.83
N GLN A 266 21.11 8.83 -35.03
CA GLN A 266 22.50 9.16 -35.35
C GLN A 266 22.83 10.48 -34.67
N THR A 267 23.04 10.47 -33.35
CA THR A 267 24.15 11.23 -32.79
C THR A 267 25.48 10.48 -32.97
N GLY A 268 25.41 9.23 -33.45
CA GLY A 268 26.58 8.37 -33.60
C GLY A 268 27.18 7.96 -32.27
N GLY A 269 26.45 8.09 -31.15
CA GLY A 269 26.95 7.86 -29.79
C GLY A 269 27.28 9.15 -29.04
N ALA A 270 27.26 10.31 -29.69
CA ALA A 270 27.42 11.62 -29.04
C ALA A 270 26.25 11.98 -28.10
N ARG A 271 26.54 12.66 -26.99
CA ARG A 271 25.52 13.18 -26.05
C ARG A 271 24.59 14.13 -26.81
N PRO A 272 23.26 13.90 -26.76
CA PRO A 272 22.29 14.81 -27.35
C PRO A 272 22.34 16.19 -26.70
N VAL A 273 22.11 17.24 -27.50
CA VAL A 273 22.00 18.62 -26.99
C VAL A 273 20.82 18.71 -26.02
N ASP A 274 21.09 19.31 -24.86
CA ASP A 274 20.06 19.73 -23.90
C ASP A 274 19.46 21.06 -24.34
N ASP A 275 18.25 21.01 -24.89
CA ASP A 275 17.46 22.18 -25.27
C ASP A 275 16.37 22.51 -24.22
N GLY A 276 16.40 21.87 -23.05
CA GLY A 276 15.41 22.01 -21.98
C GLY A 276 14.06 21.36 -22.26
N SER A 277 13.88 20.67 -23.39
CA SER A 277 12.65 19.95 -23.69
C SER A 277 12.60 18.57 -23.03
N LEU A 278 11.39 18.08 -22.72
CA LEU A 278 11.17 16.69 -22.27
C LEU A 278 11.81 15.67 -23.23
N ARG A 279 11.82 15.97 -24.54
CA ARG A 279 12.48 15.14 -25.54
C ARG A 279 14.00 15.15 -25.41
N ALA A 280 14.61 16.26 -25.02
CA ALA A 280 16.04 16.29 -24.73
C ALA A 280 16.36 15.50 -23.46
N TYR A 281 15.56 15.66 -22.40
CA TYR A 281 15.67 14.83 -21.19
C TYR A 281 15.64 13.32 -21.53
N ASP A 282 14.62 12.82 -22.24
CA ASP A 282 14.50 11.40 -22.61
C ASP A 282 15.64 10.89 -23.52
N ARG A 283 16.21 11.79 -24.33
CA ARG A 283 17.36 11.45 -25.19
C ARG A 283 18.64 11.36 -24.38
N ILE A 284 18.85 12.30 -23.46
CA ILE A 284 20.02 12.36 -22.58
C ILE A 284 20.01 11.20 -21.59
N ASP A 285 18.85 10.87 -21.02
CA ASP A 285 18.66 9.74 -20.11
C ASP A 285 18.95 8.39 -20.80
N ARG A 286 18.40 8.17 -22.00
CA ARG A 286 18.76 6.99 -22.79
C ARG A 286 20.23 6.98 -23.20
N TRP A 287 20.81 8.14 -23.45
CA TRP A 287 22.22 8.25 -23.79
C TRP A 287 23.10 7.90 -22.58
N SER A 288 22.78 8.36 -21.36
CA SER A 288 23.54 8.06 -20.15
C SER A 288 23.50 6.57 -19.83
N GLU A 289 22.34 5.91 -19.95
CA GLU A 289 22.24 4.45 -19.78
C GLU A 289 23.15 3.71 -20.77
N ASN A 290 23.10 4.07 -22.07
CA ASN A 290 23.95 3.45 -23.09
C ASN A 290 25.45 3.73 -22.85
N ALA A 291 25.80 4.94 -22.43
CA ALA A 291 27.17 5.31 -22.10
C ALA A 291 27.68 4.49 -20.89
N TYR A 292 26.86 4.35 -19.84
CA TYR A 292 27.18 3.51 -18.68
C TYR A 292 27.39 2.06 -19.09
N GLN A 293 26.51 1.48 -19.91
CA GLN A 293 26.69 0.13 -20.45
C GLN A 293 27.99 -0.01 -21.26
N SER A 294 28.32 0.99 -22.08
CA SER A 294 29.58 1.01 -22.83
C SER A 294 30.81 1.11 -21.92
N ILE A 295 30.73 1.88 -20.84
CA ILE A 295 31.81 2.04 -19.86
C ILE A 295 31.99 0.76 -19.05
N ARG A 296 30.91 0.11 -18.62
CA ARG A 296 30.97 -1.20 -17.94
C ARG A 296 31.64 -2.26 -18.80
N GLY A 297 31.33 -2.27 -20.10
CA GLY A 297 31.91 -3.21 -21.06
C GLY A 297 33.34 -2.90 -21.51
N SER A 298 33.91 -1.75 -21.17
CA SER A 298 35.25 -1.34 -21.62
C SER A 298 36.36 -1.83 -20.69
N ASP A 299 37.49 -2.25 -21.27
CA ASP A 299 38.75 -2.42 -20.55
C ASP A 299 39.59 -1.14 -20.68
N ASP A 300 39.16 -0.06 -20.03
CA ASP A 300 39.76 1.29 -20.15
C ASP A 300 40.51 1.76 -18.89
N ILE A 301 40.53 0.94 -17.82
CA ILE A 301 41.14 1.29 -16.52
C ILE A 301 42.62 1.65 -16.69
N GLY A 302 43.36 0.86 -17.47
CA GLY A 302 44.77 1.09 -17.72
C GLY A 302 45.04 2.38 -18.50
N ASP A 303 44.19 2.68 -19.48
CA ASP A 303 44.29 3.89 -20.31
C ASP A 303 43.99 5.13 -19.46
N VAL A 304 42.88 5.11 -18.70
CA VAL A 304 42.51 6.20 -17.78
C VAL A 304 43.63 6.47 -16.77
N ALA A 305 44.16 5.43 -16.11
CA ALA A 305 45.26 5.59 -15.15
C ALA A 305 46.52 6.17 -15.80
N GLY A 306 46.83 5.79 -17.05
CA GLY A 306 47.91 6.37 -17.82
C GLY A 306 47.70 7.85 -18.13
N HIS A 307 46.48 8.23 -18.54
CA HIS A 307 46.13 9.62 -18.85
C HIS A 307 46.20 10.56 -17.65
N VAL A 308 45.89 10.06 -16.45
CA VAL A 308 45.92 10.87 -15.22
C VAL A 308 47.18 10.67 -14.38
N ALA A 309 48.21 9.98 -14.87
CA ALA A 309 49.40 9.63 -14.10
C ALA A 309 50.19 10.85 -13.57
N ASP A 310 50.17 11.97 -14.29
CA ASP A 310 50.92 13.18 -13.96
C ASP A 310 50.03 14.31 -13.38
N VAL A 311 48.76 14.01 -13.08
CA VAL A 311 47.81 15.01 -12.60
C VAL A 311 48.02 15.31 -11.10
N PRO A 312 48.09 16.59 -10.67
CA PRO A 312 48.15 16.94 -9.26
C PRO A 312 46.88 16.52 -8.50
N ARG A 313 47.06 15.97 -7.30
CA ARG A 313 45.97 15.55 -6.40
C ARG A 313 45.67 16.57 -5.31
N VAL A 314 44.44 16.58 -4.81
CA VAL A 314 43.98 17.53 -3.78
C VAL A 314 44.77 17.38 -2.47
N GLY A 315 45.22 16.16 -2.14
CA GLY A 315 45.99 15.85 -0.93
C GLY A 315 47.51 16.00 -1.04
N GLY A 316 48.05 16.58 -2.12
CA GLY A 316 49.50 16.83 -2.27
C GLY A 316 50.32 15.70 -2.89
N GLY A 317 49.69 14.82 -3.68
CA GLY A 317 50.35 13.79 -4.50
C GLY A 317 50.18 14.01 -6.01
N THR A 318 50.64 13.05 -6.81
CA THR A 318 50.50 13.06 -8.27
C THR A 318 49.93 11.73 -8.75
N GLY A 319 48.88 11.81 -9.56
CA GLY A 319 48.29 10.70 -10.32
C GLY A 319 47.48 9.69 -9.53
N PHE A 320 46.62 8.98 -10.26
CA PHE A 320 45.81 7.89 -9.73
C PHE A 320 46.39 6.55 -10.19
N THR A 321 46.54 5.63 -9.23
CA THR A 321 47.00 4.28 -9.55
C THR A 321 45.93 3.50 -10.32
N ARG A 322 46.34 2.46 -11.08
CA ARG A 322 45.40 1.55 -11.76
C ARG A 322 44.36 0.96 -10.79
N ALA A 323 44.77 0.62 -9.57
CA ALA A 323 43.87 0.09 -8.54
C ALA A 323 42.87 1.14 -8.04
N GLU A 324 43.27 2.39 -7.91
CA GLU A 324 42.35 3.48 -7.55
C GLU A 324 41.35 3.75 -8.67
N ILE A 325 41.79 3.77 -9.93
CA ILE A 325 40.87 3.91 -11.08
C ILE A 325 39.90 2.73 -11.17
N GLU A 326 40.37 1.50 -10.94
CA GLU A 326 39.51 0.31 -10.89
C GLU A 326 38.48 0.41 -9.76
N GLN A 327 38.91 0.84 -8.56
CA GLN A 327 38.01 1.07 -7.43
C GLN A 327 36.95 2.12 -7.74
N ILE A 328 37.33 3.24 -8.35
CA ILE A 328 36.40 4.29 -8.75
C ILE A 328 35.42 3.77 -9.81
N LYS A 329 35.94 3.06 -10.83
CA LYS A 329 35.09 2.50 -11.90
C LYS A 329 34.05 1.55 -11.32
N ASN A 330 34.47 0.64 -10.44
CA ASN A 330 33.56 -0.31 -9.82
C ASN A 330 32.52 0.41 -8.95
N HIS A 331 32.96 1.36 -8.12
CA HIS A 331 32.07 2.15 -7.26
C HIS A 331 31.02 2.92 -8.05
N VAL A 332 31.39 3.59 -9.14
CA VAL A 332 30.44 4.42 -9.91
C VAL A 332 29.52 3.56 -10.78
N PHE A 333 30.06 2.53 -11.42
CA PHE A 333 29.35 1.86 -12.52
C PHE A 333 28.85 0.46 -12.19
N GLU A 334 29.49 -0.29 -11.30
CA GLU A 334 29.25 -1.74 -11.15
C GLU A 334 28.66 -2.15 -9.79
N ASP A 335 29.17 -1.58 -8.71
CA ASP A 335 28.88 -1.97 -7.33
C ASP A 335 27.41 -1.70 -6.97
N LEU A 336 26.90 -2.49 -6.03
CA LEU A 336 25.56 -2.28 -5.44
C LEU A 336 25.71 -1.53 -4.13
N HIS A 337 24.93 -0.48 -3.96
CA HIS A 337 24.97 0.39 -2.79
C HIS A 337 23.64 0.35 -2.03
N PRO A 338 23.67 0.55 -0.69
CA PRO A 338 22.47 0.67 0.12
C PRO A 338 21.81 2.05 -0.10
N LEU A 339 20.89 2.12 -1.06
CA LEU A 339 20.16 3.34 -1.43
C LEU A 339 18.79 3.43 -0.72
N GLU A 340 18.28 4.64 -0.56
CA GLU A 340 16.95 4.88 0.01
C GLU A 340 15.87 4.60 -1.04
N GLY A 341 15.05 3.57 -0.80
CA GLY A 341 13.93 3.19 -1.65
C GLY A 341 12.73 4.11 -1.46
N VAL A 342 11.88 4.19 -2.49
CA VAL A 342 10.71 5.08 -2.58
C VAL A 342 9.72 4.91 -1.41
N ASP A 343 9.65 3.72 -0.81
CA ASP A 343 8.76 3.39 0.31
C ASP A 343 9.42 3.53 1.70
N GLY A 344 10.61 4.14 1.79
CA GLY A 344 11.29 4.43 3.06
C GLY A 344 12.12 3.28 3.65
N GLY A 345 12.70 2.41 2.81
CA GLY A 345 13.60 1.32 3.22
C GLY A 345 14.91 1.30 2.42
N THR A 346 15.90 0.50 2.82
CA THR A 346 17.18 0.38 2.11
C THR A 346 17.10 -0.66 0.99
N VAL A 347 17.46 -0.29 -0.24
CA VAL A 347 17.53 -1.17 -1.41
C VAL A 347 18.98 -1.25 -1.90
N MET A 348 19.49 -2.46 -2.13
CA MET A 348 20.80 -2.65 -2.77
C MET A 348 20.64 -2.49 -4.28
N ALA A 349 21.10 -1.37 -4.82
CA ALA A 349 20.99 -1.05 -6.24
C ALA A 349 22.26 -0.33 -6.72
N ARG A 350 22.49 -0.32 -8.03
CA ARG A 350 23.51 0.53 -8.64
C ARG A 350 23.04 1.97 -8.63
N PHE A 351 23.97 2.92 -8.72
CA PHE A 351 23.63 4.30 -9.00
C PHE A 351 22.90 4.46 -10.34
N ASP A 352 21.95 5.39 -10.37
CA ASP A 352 21.28 5.79 -11.59
C ASP A 352 22.28 6.43 -12.57
N PRO A 353 22.17 6.15 -13.89
CA PRO A 353 23.05 6.73 -14.88
C PRO A 353 23.00 8.27 -14.90
N ASN A 354 24.12 8.91 -14.59
CA ASN A 354 24.25 10.36 -14.65
C ASN A 354 25.00 10.78 -15.93
N PRO A 355 24.40 11.62 -16.79
CA PRO A 355 25.02 11.99 -18.07
C PRO A 355 26.33 12.79 -17.90
N ASP A 356 26.47 13.58 -16.84
CA ASP A 356 27.68 14.37 -16.60
C ASP A 356 28.84 13.50 -16.11
N MET A 357 28.56 12.49 -15.26
CA MET A 357 29.54 11.49 -14.85
C MET A 357 29.97 10.61 -16.03
N ALA A 358 29.04 10.25 -16.92
CA ALA A 358 29.36 9.53 -18.16
C ALA A 358 30.33 10.34 -19.02
N GLU A 359 30.04 11.62 -19.30
CA GLU A 359 30.95 12.46 -20.08
C GLU A 359 32.31 12.64 -19.41
N ALA A 360 32.35 12.80 -18.09
CA ALA A 360 33.61 12.87 -17.35
C ALA A 360 34.46 11.61 -17.55
N TRP A 361 33.85 10.43 -17.45
CA TRP A 361 34.56 9.17 -17.71
C TRP A 361 35.01 9.04 -19.17
N LEU A 362 34.17 9.48 -20.13
CA LEU A 362 34.51 9.48 -21.55
C LEU A 362 35.72 10.37 -21.86
N ARG A 363 35.82 11.55 -21.22
CA ARG A 363 36.99 12.44 -21.31
C ARG A 363 38.23 11.83 -20.66
N LEU A 364 38.07 11.22 -19.49
CA LEU A 364 39.15 10.52 -18.79
C LEU A 364 39.75 9.39 -19.65
N ARG A 365 38.90 8.55 -20.25
CA ARG A 365 39.37 7.44 -21.10
C ARG A 365 40.00 7.91 -22.41
N SER A 366 39.66 9.10 -22.91
CA SER A 366 40.22 9.65 -24.15
C SER A 366 41.40 10.60 -23.93
N GLY A 367 41.87 10.76 -22.69
CA GLY A 367 42.99 11.64 -22.36
C GLY A 367 42.67 13.14 -22.44
N GLN A 368 41.39 13.51 -22.36
CA GLN A 368 40.90 14.89 -22.43
C GLN A 368 40.30 15.36 -21.10
N ALA A 369 40.78 14.80 -20.00
CA ALA A 369 40.29 15.07 -18.67
C ALA A 369 40.33 16.57 -18.33
N GLN A 370 39.23 17.09 -17.81
CA GLN A 370 39.13 18.44 -17.26
C GLN A 370 39.42 18.43 -15.75
N PRO A 371 39.75 19.58 -15.14
CA PRO A 371 39.93 19.67 -13.68
C PRO A 371 38.72 19.16 -12.89
N SER A 372 37.51 19.35 -13.43
CA SER A 372 36.27 18.80 -12.87
C SER A 372 36.25 17.27 -12.86
N ASP A 373 36.83 16.61 -13.88
CA ASP A 373 36.85 15.16 -13.97
C ASP A 373 37.85 14.57 -12.95
N ILE A 374 38.91 15.31 -12.65
CA ILE A 374 39.84 14.97 -11.58
C ILE A 374 39.17 15.15 -10.20
N ALA A 375 38.39 16.22 -10.04
CA ALA A 375 37.60 16.43 -8.82
C ALA A 375 36.55 15.31 -8.62
N LEU A 376 35.98 14.77 -9.70
CA LEU A 376 35.13 13.59 -9.67
C LEU A 376 35.91 12.37 -9.17
N LEU A 377 37.08 12.06 -9.74
CA LEU A 377 37.90 10.93 -9.28
C LEU A 377 38.25 11.00 -7.78
N GLU A 378 38.58 12.20 -7.26
CA GLU A 378 38.84 12.38 -5.83
C GLU A 378 37.58 12.16 -4.99
N HIS A 379 36.42 12.64 -5.46
CA HIS A 379 35.14 12.47 -4.77
C HIS A 379 34.76 10.99 -4.68
N GLU A 380 34.70 10.31 -5.81
CA GLU A 380 34.26 8.91 -5.91
C GLU A 380 35.22 7.97 -5.16
N LEU A 381 36.52 8.25 -5.18
CA LEU A 381 37.49 7.47 -4.41
C LEU A 381 37.33 7.68 -2.90
N ALA A 382 37.05 8.92 -2.46
CA ALA A 382 36.80 9.21 -1.06
C ALA A 382 35.52 8.50 -0.57
N GLU A 383 34.45 8.54 -1.38
CA GLU A 383 33.19 7.86 -1.08
C GLU A 383 33.37 6.34 -1.00
N ALA A 384 34.01 5.74 -2.01
CA ALA A 384 34.30 4.30 -2.05
C ALA A 384 35.12 3.84 -0.83
N ARG A 385 36.14 4.61 -0.45
CA ARG A 385 36.98 4.31 0.74
C ARG A 385 36.21 4.50 2.04
N TYR A 386 35.32 5.48 2.11
CA TYR A 386 34.49 5.70 3.29
C TYR A 386 33.59 4.49 3.55
N TRP A 387 32.97 3.93 2.51
CA TRP A 387 32.16 2.71 2.65
C TRP A 387 32.97 1.47 3.02
N GLN A 388 34.19 1.32 2.51
CA GLN A 388 35.08 0.22 2.94
C GLN A 388 35.42 0.30 4.44
N GLN A 389 35.57 1.52 4.98
CA GLN A 389 35.86 1.75 6.39
C GLN A 389 34.59 1.71 7.26
N ASN A 390 33.44 2.03 6.68
CA ASN A 390 32.15 2.12 7.36
C ASN A 390 31.10 1.30 6.59
N PRO A 391 31.09 -0.04 6.70
CA PRO A 391 30.20 -0.91 5.90
C PRO A 391 28.70 -0.69 6.12
N ASN A 392 28.32 -0.04 7.22
CA ASN A 392 26.93 0.26 7.57
C ASN A 392 26.57 1.75 7.34
N ALA A 393 27.47 2.55 6.77
CA ALA A 393 27.19 3.96 6.50
C ALA A 393 26.11 4.12 5.43
N SER A 394 25.23 5.10 5.62
CA SER A 394 24.26 5.45 4.59
C SER A 394 24.95 6.12 3.41
N TYR A 395 24.31 6.12 2.24
CA TYR A 395 24.75 6.91 1.10
C TYR A 395 24.97 8.39 1.45
N LYS A 396 24.07 8.99 2.23
CA LYS A 396 24.19 10.39 2.66
C LYS A 396 25.46 10.64 3.48
N ASP A 397 25.85 9.70 4.34
CA ASP A 397 27.05 9.83 5.17
C ASP A 397 28.33 9.71 4.32
N ALA A 398 28.38 8.72 3.42
CA ALA A 398 29.52 8.51 2.52
C ALA A 398 29.69 9.70 1.55
N HIS A 399 28.60 10.16 0.97
CA HIS A 399 28.59 11.31 0.07
C HIS A 399 28.97 12.62 0.79
N ALA A 400 28.53 12.81 2.03
CA ALA A 400 28.94 13.96 2.85
C ALA A 400 30.44 13.94 3.14
N ALA A 401 31.01 12.78 3.47
CA ALA A 401 32.45 12.63 3.69
C ALA A 401 33.27 12.86 2.40
N ALA A 402 32.77 12.39 1.25
CA ALA A 402 33.39 12.66 -0.04
C ALA A 402 33.40 14.16 -0.40
N ASN A 403 32.32 14.88 -0.07
CA ASN A 403 32.22 16.32 -0.25
C ASN A 403 33.19 17.15 0.62
N GLU A 404 33.74 16.58 1.70
CA GLU A 404 34.82 17.20 2.48
C GLU A 404 36.18 17.11 1.75
N VAL A 405 36.37 16.08 0.92
CA VAL A 405 37.60 15.88 0.13
C VAL A 405 37.54 16.65 -1.18
N SER A 406 36.47 16.44 -1.95
CA SER A 406 36.26 17.10 -3.24
C SER A 406 34.77 17.24 -3.49
N ARG A 407 34.28 18.47 -3.56
CA ARG A 407 32.87 18.75 -3.87
C ARG A 407 32.70 18.89 -5.38
N TRP A 408 32.50 17.77 -6.07
CA TRP A 408 32.39 17.76 -7.54
C TRP A 408 31.09 18.39 -8.06
N GLU A 409 30.00 18.29 -7.31
CA GLU A 409 28.67 18.85 -7.64
C GLU A 409 28.68 20.34 -7.99
N THR A 410 29.64 21.13 -7.48
CA THR A 410 29.78 22.57 -7.77
C THR A 410 30.72 22.88 -8.93
N GLN A 411 31.31 21.86 -9.54
CA GLN A 411 32.36 21.97 -10.55
C GLN A 411 31.98 21.33 -11.89
N ILE A 412 30.72 20.91 -12.04
CA ILE A 412 30.23 20.24 -13.26
C ILE A 412 30.37 21.20 -14.45
N PRO A 413 31.13 20.84 -15.51
CA PRO A 413 31.28 21.70 -16.68
C PRO A 413 30.02 21.64 -17.56
N PRO A 414 29.82 22.61 -18.47
CA PRO A 414 28.80 22.50 -19.51
C PRO A 414 28.98 21.22 -20.33
N ALA A 415 27.87 20.67 -20.83
CA ALA A 415 27.89 19.44 -21.63
C ALA A 415 28.85 19.58 -22.84
N SER A 416 29.72 18.59 -23.02
CA SER A 416 30.78 18.59 -24.04
C SER A 416 30.45 17.80 -25.31
N ASN A 417 29.28 17.16 -25.34
CA ASN A 417 28.82 16.31 -26.44
C ASN A 417 29.71 15.08 -26.68
N GLU A 418 30.21 14.45 -25.61
CA GLU A 418 31.06 13.26 -25.70
C GLU A 418 30.36 12.09 -26.38
N ASP A 419 31.14 11.27 -27.08
CA ASP A 419 30.63 10.15 -27.87
C ASP A 419 31.15 8.82 -27.34
N TYR A 420 30.25 8.04 -26.72
CA TYR A 420 30.62 6.78 -26.11
C TYR A 420 31.02 5.71 -27.14
N SER A 421 30.59 5.85 -28.41
CA SER A 421 30.88 4.87 -29.45
C SER A 421 32.26 5.07 -30.10
N LYS A 422 32.86 6.26 -29.95
CA LYS A 422 34.17 6.53 -30.52
C LYS A 422 35.22 5.61 -29.88
N PRO A 423 36.06 4.94 -30.71
CA PRO A 423 37.22 4.25 -30.21
C PRO A 423 38.08 5.21 -29.39
N TRP A 424 38.53 4.77 -28.23
CA TRP A 424 39.42 5.53 -27.35
C TRP A 424 40.87 5.01 -27.40
N ARG A 425 41.12 3.98 -28.22
CA ARG A 425 42.42 3.36 -28.50
C ARG A 425 42.76 3.46 -29.98
#